data_AF-A0A533YQA1-F1
#
_entry.id   AF-A0A533YQA1-F1
#
_cell.length_a   1.000
_cell.length_b   1.000
_cell.length_c   1.000
_cell.angle_alpha   90.00
_cell.angle_beta   90.00
_cell.angle_gamma   90.00
#
_symmetry.space_group_name_H-M   'P 1'
#
loop_
_entity.id
_entity.type
_entity.pdbx_description
1 polymer ?
#
loop_
_entity_poly.entity_id
_entity_poly.type
_entity_poly.pdbx_seq_one_letter_code
_entity_poly.pdbx_strand_id
1 'polypeptide(L)'
;MIEVVDTVAGLMKLEREWDALALEFQNPLLTHEWFAACAAAVSPPDELMIILIRDGEELVAAAPMVMVRRRGVRRLELLGSSTLQEPSGFLFRDEESLKELLWAVSAQRLPIRLGRIAADSPEIRLARRLAAPLRGVTVRRQSASPWLLIDGPWEDFEAGISSSRRSSLRRARRRLDEMGEVQIQVESPTEESVESYLREFVNVEATGWKGRLGTAVRSDPRSARFFTSYGHAAARTGALRFFFLRVDGQAVAGILAVEHARRLWVLKVGFDETWAHCSPGILLMHEAIHWAFSKGLAEFEFLGTDEPWIHMWTSAKREHVLHDCYPFSVDGLAWCGYRLFKTLARLKRRSIERIGHRYVAGPELADAISVCRRLAERKALLTVAHWRGDSEPPAQVLKNSKAAIDSIAAEQFDGQLSVKISDLRFDPDLVRELACYASRRRVPLQFDAVDARAQDRTIELTEAAHAIWELVGCTLPSRWERSIEDAEWAIRSGVSVRVVKGQWSDPKGNGLDCRRNFLVLIRALAGRCAHVFVGTHDRQLAHEALTILHASKTRCELEQMLGLPSIAKSAAEPLGIPVRVYVPFGTPYLPYNIRYVSHRPAMMAWALNGLLTGGDWNQGLL
;
A
#
# COMPACT_ATOMS: atom_id res chain seq x y z
N MET A 1 39.87 22.59 -0.67
CA MET A 1 39.12 23.43 0.29
C MET A 1 37.70 22.87 0.41
N ILE A 2 37.12 22.82 1.61
CA ILE A 2 35.72 22.42 1.81
C ILE A 2 34.88 23.70 1.93
N GLU A 3 33.85 23.81 1.10
CA GLU A 3 32.86 24.90 1.13
C GLU A 3 31.46 24.31 1.36
N VAL A 4 30.60 25.02 2.08
CA VAL A 4 29.19 24.63 2.28
C VAL A 4 28.30 25.76 1.80
N VAL A 5 27.42 25.45 0.86
CA VAL A 5 26.39 26.36 0.34
C VAL A 5 25.04 25.95 0.91
N ASP A 6 24.44 26.87 1.67
CA ASP A 6 23.21 26.65 2.45
C ASP A 6 22.02 27.50 1.97
N THR A 7 22.20 28.25 0.87
CA THR A 7 21.14 29.07 0.27
C THR A 7 20.87 28.69 -1.18
N VAL A 8 19.62 28.85 -1.61
CA VAL A 8 19.23 28.68 -3.02
C VAL A 8 20.00 29.65 -3.92
N ALA A 9 20.18 30.91 -3.50
CA ALA A 9 20.95 31.90 -4.25
C ALA A 9 22.42 31.49 -4.42
N GLY A 10 23.01 30.86 -3.40
CA GLY A 10 24.35 30.28 -3.49
C GLY A 10 24.40 29.15 -4.51
N LEU A 11 23.44 28.20 -4.46
CA LEU A 11 23.35 27.11 -5.44
C LEU A 11 23.24 27.65 -6.86
N MET A 12 22.41 28.67 -7.10
CA MET A 12 22.25 29.28 -8.43
C MET A 12 23.56 29.83 -9.01
N LYS A 13 24.49 30.31 -8.18
CA LYS A 13 25.80 30.81 -8.65
C LYS A 13 26.73 29.71 -9.13
N LEU A 14 26.47 28.45 -8.76
CA LEU A 14 27.30 27.30 -9.14
C LEU A 14 27.01 26.77 -10.55
N GLU A 15 25.99 27.28 -11.26
CA GLU A 15 25.48 26.74 -12.54
C GLU A 15 26.59 26.29 -13.50
N ARG A 16 27.47 27.22 -13.87
CA ARG A 16 28.51 26.95 -14.88
C ARG A 16 29.53 25.90 -14.44
N GLU A 17 30.02 25.98 -13.21
CA GLU A 17 31.05 25.05 -12.71
C GLU A 17 30.46 23.68 -12.35
N TRP A 18 29.21 23.66 -11.90
CA TRP A 18 28.47 22.44 -11.62
C TRP A 18 28.21 21.65 -12.90
N ASP A 19 27.70 22.31 -13.94
CA ASP A 19 27.39 21.64 -15.20
C ASP A 19 28.66 21.18 -15.91
N ALA A 20 29.78 21.91 -15.79
CA ALA A 20 31.08 21.45 -16.28
C ALA A 20 31.48 20.10 -15.65
N LEU A 21 31.27 19.92 -14.34
CA LEU A 21 31.52 18.66 -13.64
C LEU A 21 30.47 17.59 -13.97
N ALA A 22 29.21 17.98 -14.20
CA ALA A 22 28.11 17.06 -14.50
C ALA A 22 28.22 16.39 -15.88
N LEU A 23 28.89 17.03 -16.83
CA LEU A 23 29.05 16.51 -18.21
C LEU A 23 29.65 15.10 -18.25
N GLU A 24 30.61 14.80 -17.37
CA GLU A 24 31.26 13.48 -17.29
C GLU A 24 30.29 12.35 -16.90
N PHE A 25 29.18 12.69 -16.24
CA PHE A 25 28.19 11.70 -15.79
C PHE A 25 27.12 11.39 -16.83
N GLN A 26 26.95 12.26 -17.84
CA GLN A 26 25.95 12.10 -18.91
C GLN A 26 24.53 11.80 -18.38
N ASN A 27 24.16 12.42 -17.25
CA ASN A 27 22.93 12.15 -16.53
C ASN A 27 22.19 13.47 -16.22
N PRO A 28 20.99 13.70 -16.77
CA PRO A 28 20.27 14.95 -16.54
C PRO A 28 19.88 15.14 -15.07
N LEU A 29 19.77 14.06 -14.28
CA LEU A 29 19.42 14.10 -12.86
C LEU A 29 20.58 14.56 -11.97
N LEU A 30 21.76 14.81 -12.55
CA LEU A 30 22.93 15.37 -11.86
C LEU A 30 23.26 16.80 -12.28
N THR A 31 22.52 17.36 -13.25
CA THR A 31 22.71 18.74 -13.73
C THR A 31 22.33 19.77 -12.66
N HIS A 32 22.84 20.99 -12.84
CA HIS A 32 22.49 22.11 -11.97
C HIS A 32 20.98 22.40 -12.01
N GLU A 33 20.38 22.45 -13.20
CA GLU A 33 18.96 22.74 -13.38
C GLU A 33 18.06 21.75 -12.61
N TRP A 34 18.44 20.47 -12.56
CA TRP A 34 17.71 19.46 -11.79
C TRP A 34 17.73 19.76 -10.28
N PHE A 35 18.91 20.07 -9.73
CA PHE A 35 19.04 20.37 -8.31
C PHE A 35 18.48 21.76 -7.94
N ALA A 36 18.57 22.74 -8.83
CA ALA A 36 17.92 24.03 -8.68
C ALA A 36 16.39 23.89 -8.61
N ALA A 37 15.80 23.07 -9.50
CA ALA A 37 14.38 22.75 -9.45
C ALA A 37 14.01 21.99 -8.16
N CYS A 38 14.84 21.06 -7.70
CA CYS A 38 14.64 20.39 -6.42
C CYS A 38 14.66 21.37 -5.24
N ALA A 39 15.62 22.30 -5.21
CA ALA A 39 15.75 23.30 -4.16
C ALA A 39 14.50 24.21 -4.11
N ALA A 40 14.04 24.69 -5.28
CA ALA A 40 12.84 25.52 -5.41
C ALA A 40 11.55 24.81 -4.96
N ALA A 41 11.47 23.50 -5.16
CA ALA A 41 10.27 22.72 -4.89
C ALA A 41 10.15 22.22 -3.44
N VAL A 42 11.28 21.84 -2.83
CA VAL A 42 11.32 20.93 -1.68
C VAL A 42 11.86 21.58 -0.40
N SER A 43 12.54 22.73 -0.47
CA SER A 43 13.20 23.33 0.70
C SER A 43 12.41 24.50 1.31
N PRO A 44 12.19 24.55 2.64
CA PRO A 44 12.26 25.81 3.37
C PRO A 44 13.67 26.40 3.13
N PRO A 45 13.84 27.72 2.94
CA PRO A 45 15.12 28.33 2.57
C PRO A 45 16.35 27.95 3.43
N ASP A 46 16.14 27.50 4.68
CA ASP A 46 17.19 27.34 5.71
C ASP A 46 17.66 25.89 5.96
N GLU A 47 17.37 24.96 5.04
CA GLU A 47 17.68 23.52 5.21
C GLU A 47 18.63 22.94 4.13
N LEU A 48 19.07 23.76 3.17
CA LEU A 48 20.00 23.34 2.12
C LEU A 48 21.40 23.09 2.70
N MET A 49 22.09 22.06 2.21
CA MET A 49 23.48 21.77 2.61
C MET A 49 24.24 21.16 1.43
N ILE A 50 24.63 22.00 0.48
CA ILE A 50 25.46 21.59 -0.65
C ILE A 50 26.91 21.64 -0.19
N ILE A 51 27.58 20.48 -0.13
CA ILE A 51 28.97 20.39 0.31
C ILE A 51 29.85 20.31 -0.93
N LEU A 52 30.80 21.23 -1.04
CA LEU A 52 31.70 21.36 -2.19
C LEU A 52 33.14 21.07 -1.77
N ILE A 53 33.88 20.44 -2.66
CA ILE A 53 35.33 20.29 -2.59
C ILE A 53 35.93 21.10 -3.75
N ARG A 54 36.84 22.02 -3.42
CA ARG A 54 37.59 22.82 -4.39
C ARG A 54 39.07 22.50 -4.41
N ASP A 55 39.64 22.47 -5.60
CA ASP A 55 41.07 22.45 -5.86
C ASP A 55 41.48 23.83 -6.39
N GLY A 56 42.04 24.68 -5.52
CA GLY A 56 42.12 26.11 -5.79
C GLY A 56 40.73 26.75 -5.97
N GLU A 57 40.47 27.32 -7.14
CA GLU A 57 39.16 27.89 -7.52
C GLU A 57 38.24 26.86 -8.19
N GLU A 58 38.77 25.73 -8.67
CA GLU A 58 38.02 24.73 -9.44
C GLU A 58 37.13 23.87 -8.53
N LEU A 59 35.85 23.70 -8.90
CA LEU A 59 34.94 22.75 -8.25
C LEU A 59 35.27 21.32 -8.70
N VAL A 60 35.74 20.48 -7.78
CA VAL A 60 36.16 19.10 -8.10
C VAL A 60 35.23 18.03 -7.54
N ALA A 61 34.39 18.35 -6.55
CA ALA A 61 33.31 17.47 -6.12
C ALA A 61 32.18 18.23 -5.43
N ALA A 62 30.95 17.72 -5.53
CA ALA A 62 29.77 18.30 -4.91
C ALA A 62 28.79 17.23 -4.41
N ALA A 63 28.30 17.41 -3.17
CA ALA A 63 27.22 16.64 -2.59
C ALA A 63 25.96 17.51 -2.48
N PRO A 64 24.96 17.35 -3.36
CA PRO A 64 23.70 18.07 -3.28
C PRO A 64 22.83 17.49 -2.17
N MET A 65 23.00 17.99 -0.94
CA MET A 65 22.27 17.50 0.22
C MET A 65 21.29 18.52 0.80
N VAL A 66 20.34 18.00 1.56
CA VAL A 66 19.37 18.76 2.35
C VAL A 66 19.25 18.15 3.73
N MET A 67 19.20 19.00 4.75
CA MET A 67 18.91 18.58 6.12
C MET A 67 17.40 18.48 6.29
N VAL A 68 16.88 17.31 6.67
CA VAL A 68 15.45 17.15 6.93
C VAL A 68 15.20 16.64 8.34
N ARG A 69 14.06 17.05 8.91
CA ARG A 69 13.57 16.51 10.19
C ARG A 69 12.52 15.42 9.97
N ARG A 70 12.83 14.20 10.41
CA ARG A 70 11.88 13.08 10.38
C ARG A 70 11.65 12.57 11.79
N ARG A 71 10.41 12.70 12.29
CA ARG A 71 10.02 12.27 13.64
C ARG A 71 10.92 12.86 14.74
N GLY A 72 11.22 14.15 14.62
CA GLY A 72 12.06 14.87 15.58
C GLY A 72 13.57 14.72 15.38
N VAL A 73 14.03 13.76 14.57
CA VAL A 73 15.46 13.51 14.31
C VAL A 73 15.90 14.20 13.02
N ARG A 74 17.04 14.89 13.07
CA ARG A 74 17.66 15.50 11.88
C ARG A 74 18.46 14.46 11.11
N ARG A 75 18.46 14.55 9.78
CA ARG A 75 19.29 13.73 8.90
C ARG A 75 19.58 14.45 7.61
N LEU A 76 20.69 14.10 6.97
CA LEU A 76 21.02 14.53 5.62
C LEU A 76 20.45 13.54 4.61
N GLU A 77 19.83 14.07 3.56
CA GLU A 77 19.35 13.34 2.40
C GLU A 77 19.91 13.97 1.12
N LEU A 78 20.00 13.18 0.05
CA LEU A 78 20.15 13.76 -1.29
C LEU A 78 18.96 14.67 -1.60
N LEU A 79 19.26 15.86 -2.11
CA LEU A 79 18.25 16.86 -2.48
C LEU A 79 17.26 16.26 -3.49
N GLY A 80 15.96 16.41 -3.24
CA GLY A 80 14.88 15.84 -4.06
C GLY A 80 14.58 14.35 -3.85
N SER A 81 15.50 13.56 -3.25
CA SER A 81 15.39 12.09 -3.18
C SER A 81 14.12 11.58 -2.47
N SER A 82 13.69 12.19 -1.37
CA SER A 82 12.48 11.75 -0.67
C SER A 82 11.16 12.25 -1.25
N THR A 83 11.20 13.23 -2.16
CA THR A 83 10.02 13.76 -2.85
C THR A 83 9.83 13.05 -4.19
N LEU A 84 10.87 13.06 -5.03
CA LEU A 84 10.80 12.54 -6.40
C LEU A 84 10.95 11.03 -6.46
N GLN A 85 11.72 10.45 -5.52
CA GLN A 85 12.09 9.03 -5.53
C GLN A 85 12.78 8.58 -6.82
N GLU A 86 13.45 9.50 -7.52
CA GLU A 86 14.29 9.18 -8.66
C GLU A 86 15.74 8.87 -8.22
N PRO A 87 16.52 8.13 -9.03
CA PRO A 87 17.94 7.95 -8.81
C PRO A 87 18.70 9.28 -8.79
N SER A 88 19.76 9.37 -7.99
CA SER A 88 20.62 10.55 -7.92
C SER A 88 21.99 10.14 -7.36
N GLY A 89 22.90 11.09 -7.14
CA GLY A 89 24.28 10.82 -6.75
C GLY A 89 25.05 12.08 -6.37
N PHE A 90 26.37 11.92 -6.21
CA PHE A 90 27.30 13.02 -6.03
C PHE A 90 28.00 13.34 -7.35
N LEU A 91 28.54 14.54 -7.45
CA LEU A 91 29.44 14.91 -8.54
C LEU A 91 30.87 14.89 -8.03
N PHE A 92 31.80 14.42 -8.86
CA PHE A 92 33.21 14.32 -8.52
C PHE A 92 34.05 14.13 -9.78
N ARG A 93 35.25 14.70 -9.79
CA ARG A 93 36.21 14.60 -10.89
C ARG A 93 36.88 13.23 -10.93
N ASP A 94 37.17 12.68 -9.75
CA ASP A 94 37.97 11.48 -9.57
C ASP A 94 37.66 10.79 -8.22
N GLU A 95 38.25 9.61 -7.96
CA GLU A 95 38.04 8.92 -6.69
C GLU A 95 38.61 9.66 -5.47
N GLU A 96 39.60 10.54 -5.65
CA GLU A 96 40.26 11.26 -4.56
C GLU A 96 39.36 12.39 -4.04
N SER A 97 38.89 13.24 -4.94
CA SER A 97 37.88 14.27 -4.67
C SER A 97 36.60 13.68 -4.08
N LEU A 98 36.16 12.49 -4.52
CA LEU A 98 35.04 11.78 -3.90
C LEU A 98 35.33 11.30 -2.46
N LYS A 99 36.56 10.83 -2.16
CA LYS A 99 36.93 10.46 -0.77
C LYS A 99 36.90 11.68 0.14
N GLU A 100 37.44 12.81 -0.33
CA GLU A 100 37.39 14.08 0.40
C GLU A 100 35.94 14.52 0.64
N LEU A 101 35.09 14.44 -0.39
CA LEU A 101 33.67 14.77 -0.28
C LEU A 101 32.96 13.88 0.74
N LEU A 102 33.17 12.56 0.68
CA LEU A 102 32.58 11.61 1.62
C LEU A 102 33.06 11.86 3.05
N TRP A 103 34.30 12.30 3.23
CA TRP A 103 34.83 12.71 4.53
C TRP A 103 34.17 14.00 5.03
N ALA A 104 34.00 15.01 4.16
CA ALA A 104 33.34 16.27 4.48
C ALA A 104 31.85 16.08 4.84
N VAL A 105 31.13 15.27 4.06
CA VAL A 105 29.74 14.85 4.36
C VAL A 105 29.68 14.11 5.71
N SER A 106 30.64 13.22 5.94
CA SER A 106 30.78 12.46 7.18
C SER A 106 31.10 13.32 8.40
N ALA A 107 31.79 14.45 8.22
CA ALA A 107 32.18 15.35 9.29
C ALA A 107 30.98 16.11 9.90
N GLN A 108 29.83 16.14 9.20
CA GLN A 108 28.60 16.77 9.67
C GLN A 108 27.96 16.05 10.88
N ARG A 109 28.39 14.81 11.18
CA ARG A 109 27.90 14.00 12.33
C ARG A 109 26.37 13.81 12.39
N LEU A 110 25.69 13.99 11.27
CA LEU A 110 24.27 13.72 11.09
C LEU A 110 24.06 12.32 10.46
N PRO A 111 22.94 11.64 10.77
CA PRO A 111 22.53 10.47 9.99
C PRO A 111 22.45 10.83 8.51
N ILE A 112 22.99 9.99 7.63
CA ILE A 112 22.99 10.21 6.18
C ILE A 112 22.13 9.14 5.52
N ARG A 113 21.26 9.57 4.60
CA ARG A 113 20.44 8.70 3.76
C ARG A 113 20.69 9.04 2.29
N LEU A 114 21.36 8.14 1.58
CA LEU A 114 21.48 8.20 0.13
C LEU A 114 20.49 7.19 -0.46
N GLY A 115 19.38 7.71 -0.99
CA GLY A 115 18.32 6.91 -1.60
C GLY A 115 18.57 6.73 -3.09
N ARG A 116 18.35 5.51 -3.59
CA ARG A 116 18.43 5.13 -5.00
C ARG A 116 19.74 5.56 -5.70
N ILE A 117 20.87 5.42 -5.01
CA ILE A 117 22.18 5.49 -5.66
C ILE A 117 22.43 4.18 -6.42
N ALA A 118 23.12 4.26 -7.56
CA ALA A 118 23.52 3.09 -8.35
C ALA A 118 24.34 2.09 -7.49
N ALA A 119 23.98 0.81 -7.55
CA ALA A 119 24.49 -0.21 -6.63
C ALA A 119 26.00 -0.47 -6.77
N ASP A 120 26.54 -0.25 -7.96
CA ASP A 120 27.93 -0.42 -8.38
C ASP A 120 28.75 0.88 -8.34
N SER A 121 28.15 1.98 -7.86
CA SER A 121 28.76 3.30 -7.92
C SER A 121 30.00 3.45 -7.02
N PRO A 122 30.97 4.31 -7.40
CA PRO A 122 32.11 4.67 -6.56
C PRO A 122 31.72 5.16 -5.16
N GLU A 123 30.63 5.91 -5.05
CA GLU A 123 30.11 6.44 -3.79
C GLU A 123 29.80 5.33 -2.80
N ILE A 124 29.10 4.26 -3.22
CA ILE A 124 28.78 3.12 -2.35
C ILE A 124 30.02 2.33 -1.99
N ARG A 125 30.91 2.10 -2.97
CA ARG A 125 32.17 1.37 -2.76
C ARG A 125 33.04 2.08 -1.72
N LEU A 126 33.21 3.40 -1.84
CA LEU A 126 34.07 4.20 -0.97
C LEU A 126 33.40 4.51 0.38
N ALA A 127 32.11 4.81 0.42
CA ALA A 127 31.38 5.06 1.67
C ALA A 127 31.41 3.85 2.61
N ARG A 128 31.36 2.63 2.07
CA ARG A 128 31.53 1.39 2.85
C ARG A 128 32.92 1.26 3.49
N ARG A 129 33.98 1.73 2.79
CA ARG A 129 35.37 1.67 3.29
C ARG A 129 35.67 2.76 4.32
N LEU A 130 35.06 3.94 4.16
CA LEU A 130 35.20 5.09 5.07
C LEU A 130 34.37 4.95 6.36
N ALA A 131 33.50 3.94 6.45
CA ALA A 131 32.77 3.60 7.65
C ALA A 131 33.73 3.04 8.72
N ALA A 132 34.35 3.93 9.50
CA ALA A 132 35.14 3.60 10.68
C ALA A 132 34.35 2.72 11.68
N PRO A 133 35.01 1.95 12.57
CA PRO A 133 34.37 1.00 13.50
C PRO A 133 33.33 1.61 14.46
N LEU A 134 33.21 2.94 14.54
CA LEU A 134 32.25 3.67 15.37
C LEU A 134 30.97 4.10 14.62
N ARG A 135 30.73 3.61 13.40
CA ARG A 135 29.56 3.99 12.59
C ARG A 135 28.76 2.78 12.14
N GLY A 136 27.44 2.84 12.33
CA GLY A 136 26.53 1.89 11.73
C GLY A 136 26.34 2.21 10.25
N VAL A 137 26.46 1.23 9.36
CA VAL A 137 26.10 1.38 7.94
C VAL A 137 25.16 0.26 7.54
N THR A 138 24.09 0.61 6.82
CA THR A 138 23.23 -0.40 6.19
C THR A 138 23.03 -0.07 4.73
N VAL A 139 23.28 -1.07 3.87
CA VAL A 139 22.96 -0.98 2.45
C VAL A 139 21.86 -1.97 2.12
N ARG A 140 20.83 -1.52 1.40
CA ARG A 140 19.66 -2.33 1.06
C ARG A 140 19.31 -2.11 -0.41
N ARG A 141 18.93 -3.17 -1.12
CA ARG A 141 18.40 -3.03 -2.48
C ARG A 141 17.13 -2.18 -2.46
N GLN A 142 17.02 -1.29 -3.44
CA GLN A 142 15.78 -0.60 -3.80
C GLN A 142 15.36 -1.04 -5.20
N SER A 143 14.15 -0.66 -5.61
CA SER A 143 13.65 -1.03 -6.94
C SER A 143 14.56 -0.43 -8.02
N ALA A 144 14.98 -1.25 -8.96
CA ALA A 144 15.83 -0.86 -10.07
C ALA A 144 15.09 0.06 -11.06
N SER A 145 15.83 0.77 -11.92
CA SER A 145 15.26 1.52 -13.05
C SER A 145 15.48 0.74 -14.35
N PRO A 146 14.41 0.37 -15.08
CA PRO A 146 14.56 -0.27 -16.38
C PRO A 146 15.15 0.68 -17.43
N TRP A 147 15.91 0.12 -18.36
CA TRP A 147 16.45 0.85 -19.50
C TRP A 147 16.51 -0.06 -20.73
N LEU A 148 16.55 0.53 -21.91
CA LEU A 148 16.60 -0.16 -23.19
C LEU A 148 17.77 0.38 -24.01
N LEU A 149 18.59 -0.54 -24.53
CA LEU A 149 19.59 -0.23 -25.55
C LEU A 149 18.88 0.00 -26.88
N ILE A 150 19.22 1.09 -27.56
CA ILE A 150 18.77 1.38 -28.92
C ILE A 150 19.94 1.05 -29.83
N ASP A 151 19.86 -0.12 -30.45
CA ASP A 151 20.87 -0.64 -31.36
C ASP A 151 20.19 -1.32 -32.55
N GLY A 152 20.79 -1.16 -33.73
CA GLY A 152 20.24 -1.67 -34.98
C GLY A 152 18.94 -0.97 -35.43
N PRO A 153 18.29 -1.54 -36.46
CA PRO A 153 17.05 -1.01 -37.02
C PRO A 153 15.84 -1.33 -36.12
N TRP A 154 14.80 -0.49 -36.20
CA TRP A 154 13.57 -0.65 -35.42
C TRP A 154 12.90 -2.02 -35.64
N GLU A 155 12.92 -2.51 -36.88
CA GLU A 155 12.27 -3.74 -37.30
C GLU A 155 12.79 -4.96 -36.52
N ASP A 156 14.09 -4.97 -36.19
CA ASP A 156 14.72 -6.04 -35.42
C ASP A 156 14.24 -6.02 -33.97
N PHE A 157 14.17 -4.83 -33.37
CA PHE A 157 13.61 -4.66 -32.03
C PHE A 157 12.13 -5.06 -31.98
N GLU A 158 11.34 -4.58 -32.94
CA GLU A 158 9.91 -4.89 -33.02
C GLU A 158 9.67 -6.40 -33.22
N ALA A 159 10.48 -7.06 -34.04
CA ALA A 159 10.42 -8.51 -34.23
C ALA A 159 10.68 -9.29 -32.93
N GLY A 160 11.51 -8.75 -32.03
CA GLY A 160 11.75 -9.28 -30.69
C GLY A 160 10.53 -9.22 -29.75
N ILE A 161 9.56 -8.33 -30.03
CA ILE A 161 8.29 -8.29 -29.29
C ILE A 161 7.42 -9.48 -29.71
N SER A 162 6.92 -10.23 -28.71
CA SER A 162 6.12 -11.43 -28.96
C SER A 162 4.92 -11.17 -29.88
N SER A 163 4.59 -12.15 -30.72
CA SER A 163 3.47 -12.06 -31.69
C SER A 163 2.13 -11.70 -31.03
N SER A 164 1.89 -12.21 -29.81
CA SER A 164 0.72 -11.89 -29.01
C SER A 164 0.69 -10.40 -28.59
N ARG A 165 1.81 -9.87 -28.11
CA ARG A 165 1.94 -8.46 -27.70
C ARG A 165 1.82 -7.50 -28.88
N ARG A 166 2.48 -7.81 -30.00
CA ARG A 166 2.30 -7.06 -31.27
C ARG A 166 0.84 -7.07 -31.74
N SER A 167 0.16 -8.20 -31.62
CA SER A 167 -1.27 -8.29 -31.94
C SER A 167 -2.13 -7.47 -30.98
N SER A 168 -1.77 -7.38 -29.70
CA SER A 168 -2.44 -6.50 -28.73
C SER A 168 -2.26 -5.03 -29.05
N LEU A 169 -1.06 -4.59 -29.44
CA LEU A 169 -0.79 -3.21 -29.88
C LEU A 169 -1.63 -2.85 -31.11
N ARG A 170 -1.68 -3.72 -32.14
CA ARG A 170 -2.54 -3.52 -33.31
C ARG A 170 -4.03 -3.46 -32.96
N ARG A 171 -4.50 -4.27 -32.01
CA ARG A 171 -5.89 -4.22 -31.51
C ARG A 171 -6.17 -2.93 -30.76
N ALA A 172 -5.26 -2.49 -29.89
CA ALA A 172 -5.37 -1.24 -29.16
C ALA A 172 -5.46 -0.05 -30.12
N ARG A 173 -4.60 -0.01 -31.14
CA ARG A 173 -4.62 1.02 -32.18
C ARG A 173 -5.96 1.06 -32.93
N ARG A 174 -6.42 -0.09 -33.44
CA ARG A 174 -7.71 -0.16 -34.16
C ARG A 174 -8.90 0.33 -33.34
N ARG A 175 -8.95 0.01 -32.05
CA ARG A 175 -10.02 0.51 -31.16
C ARG A 175 -9.99 2.02 -31.03
N LEU A 176 -8.81 2.63 -30.97
CA LEU A 176 -8.70 4.09 -30.94
C LEU A 176 -9.13 4.69 -32.27
N ASP A 177 -8.72 4.11 -33.41
CA ASP A 177 -9.12 4.57 -34.75
C ASP A 177 -10.64 4.44 -34.97
N GLU A 178 -11.31 3.47 -34.34
CA GLU A 178 -12.78 3.33 -34.34
C GLU A 178 -13.49 4.43 -33.51
N MET A 179 -12.77 5.05 -32.57
CA MET A 179 -13.32 6.05 -31.65
C MET A 179 -13.06 7.49 -32.09
N GLY A 180 -12.16 7.72 -33.05
CA GLY A 180 -11.84 9.05 -33.58
C GLY A 180 -10.50 9.08 -34.31
N GLU A 181 -10.10 10.26 -34.77
CA GLU A 181 -8.82 10.47 -35.44
C GLU A 181 -7.66 10.37 -34.43
N VAL A 182 -6.81 9.35 -34.59
CA VAL A 182 -5.68 9.10 -33.68
C VAL A 182 -4.40 9.76 -34.19
N GLN A 183 -3.85 10.68 -33.38
CA GLN A 183 -2.60 11.37 -33.67
C GLN A 183 -1.57 11.16 -32.57
N ILE A 184 -0.30 10.98 -32.97
CA ILE A 184 0.85 10.95 -32.07
C ILE A 184 1.63 12.24 -32.29
N GLN A 185 1.79 13.03 -31.23
CA GLN A 185 2.53 14.29 -31.29
C GLN A 185 3.74 14.20 -30.38
N VAL A 186 4.89 14.66 -30.90
CA VAL A 186 6.13 14.79 -30.14
C VAL A 186 6.54 16.25 -30.18
N GLU A 187 6.49 16.89 -29.02
CA GLU A 187 6.66 18.33 -28.88
C GLU A 187 7.95 18.65 -28.12
N SER A 188 8.68 19.64 -28.61
CA SER A 188 9.85 20.24 -27.95
C SER A 188 9.51 21.70 -27.66
N PRO A 189 8.89 22.00 -26.51
CA PRO A 189 8.35 23.33 -26.26
C PRO A 189 9.46 24.36 -26.02
N THR A 190 9.13 25.61 -26.36
CA THR A 190 9.89 26.80 -25.98
C THR A 190 9.51 27.25 -24.57
N GLU A 191 10.28 28.19 -24.00
CA GLU A 191 9.96 28.82 -22.70
C GLU A 191 8.56 29.47 -22.68
N GLU A 192 8.09 29.98 -23.81
CA GLU A 192 6.75 30.59 -23.93
C GLU A 192 5.61 29.56 -23.96
N SER A 193 5.86 28.36 -24.50
CA SER A 193 4.82 27.34 -24.74
C SER A 193 4.79 26.23 -23.70
N VAL A 194 5.87 26.03 -22.93
CA VAL A 194 6.03 24.93 -21.97
C VAL A 194 4.92 24.87 -20.92
N GLU A 195 4.43 26.01 -20.44
CA GLU A 195 3.37 26.07 -19.43
C GLU A 195 2.06 25.44 -19.92
N SER A 196 1.75 25.60 -21.21
CA SER A 196 0.57 25.01 -21.84
C SER A 196 0.66 23.48 -21.86
N TYR A 197 1.80 22.94 -22.30
CA TYR A 197 2.02 21.49 -22.38
C TYR A 197 2.14 20.83 -21.00
N LEU A 198 2.77 21.50 -20.03
CA LEU A 198 2.81 21.03 -18.64
C LEU A 198 1.39 20.91 -18.06
N ARG A 199 0.55 21.93 -18.27
CA ARG A 199 -0.84 21.92 -17.79
C ARG A 199 -1.65 20.79 -18.44
N GLU A 200 -1.50 20.61 -19.75
CA GLU A 200 -2.14 19.53 -20.48
C GLU A 200 -1.71 18.15 -19.97
N PHE A 201 -0.40 17.91 -19.83
CA PHE A 201 0.15 16.68 -19.28
C PHE A 201 -0.37 16.38 -17.87
N VAL A 202 -0.36 17.39 -16.98
CA VAL A 202 -0.84 17.24 -15.60
C VAL A 202 -2.33 16.88 -15.57
N ASN A 203 -3.14 17.41 -16.48
CA ASN A 203 -4.56 17.04 -16.59
C ASN A 203 -4.73 15.56 -16.94
N VAL A 204 -4.00 15.07 -17.96
CA VAL A 204 -4.01 13.66 -18.38
C VAL A 204 -3.52 12.73 -17.26
N GLU A 205 -2.49 13.12 -16.52
CA GLU A 205 -1.95 12.32 -15.41
C GLU A 205 -2.89 12.30 -14.19
N ALA A 206 -3.57 13.41 -13.90
CA ALA A 206 -4.49 13.54 -12.77
C ALA A 206 -5.77 12.70 -12.93
N THR A 207 -6.24 12.51 -14.17
CA THR A 207 -7.33 11.58 -14.51
C THR A 207 -6.89 10.11 -14.52
N GLY A 208 -5.59 9.86 -14.35
CA GLY A 208 -4.96 8.54 -14.37
C GLY A 208 -4.93 7.81 -13.02
N TRP A 209 -4.45 6.56 -13.05
CA TRP A 209 -4.32 5.69 -11.87
C TRP A 209 -3.39 6.23 -10.78
N LYS A 210 -2.43 7.08 -11.16
CA LYS A 210 -1.54 7.80 -10.24
C LYS A 210 -2.26 8.88 -9.44
N GLY A 211 -3.34 9.46 -9.97
CA GLY A 211 -4.22 10.36 -9.23
C GLY A 211 -4.86 9.67 -8.02
N ARG A 212 -5.29 8.41 -8.18
CA ARG A 212 -5.87 7.59 -7.09
C ARG A 212 -4.85 7.14 -6.06
N LEU A 213 -3.62 6.85 -6.47
CA LEU A 213 -2.53 6.45 -5.58
C LEU A 213 -1.81 7.62 -4.91
N GLY A 214 -2.16 8.86 -5.25
CA GLY A 214 -1.51 10.06 -4.72
C GLY A 214 -0.06 10.22 -5.16
N THR A 215 0.28 9.74 -6.37
CA THR A 215 1.62 9.85 -6.97
C THR A 215 1.67 10.68 -8.25
N ALA A 216 0.52 11.20 -8.69
CA ALA A 216 0.43 12.16 -9.79
C ALA A 216 1.10 13.49 -9.40
N VAL A 217 1.64 14.23 -10.36
CA VAL A 217 2.25 15.54 -10.16
C VAL A 217 1.31 16.50 -9.41
N ARG A 218 0.00 16.45 -9.70
CA ARG A 218 -1.03 17.27 -9.02
C ARG A 218 -1.27 16.88 -7.55
N SER A 219 -0.95 15.65 -7.16
CA SER A 219 -1.28 15.12 -5.83
C SER A 219 -0.33 15.56 -4.72
N ASP A 220 0.86 16.07 -5.08
CA ASP A 220 1.84 16.65 -4.16
C ASP A 220 2.29 18.04 -4.67
N PRO A 221 1.95 19.14 -3.97
CA PRO A 221 2.36 20.49 -4.36
C PRO A 221 3.87 20.68 -4.53
N ARG A 222 4.70 19.87 -3.85
CA ARG A 222 6.16 19.91 -4.01
C ARG A 222 6.56 19.33 -5.37
N SER A 223 6.03 18.16 -5.71
CA SER A 223 6.24 17.53 -7.02
C SER A 223 5.74 18.42 -8.18
N ALA A 224 4.58 19.07 -8.04
CA ALA A 224 4.09 20.04 -9.02
C ALA A 224 5.09 21.19 -9.25
N ARG A 225 5.55 21.84 -8.18
CA ARG A 225 6.55 22.92 -8.29
C ARG A 225 7.84 22.45 -8.93
N PHE A 226 8.28 21.22 -8.63
CA PHE A 226 9.48 20.65 -9.23
C PHE A 226 9.33 20.53 -10.75
N PHE A 227 8.29 19.85 -11.24
CA PHE A 227 8.12 19.63 -12.68
C PHE A 227 7.83 20.91 -13.45
N THR A 228 7.18 21.91 -12.84
CA THR A 228 7.08 23.24 -13.44
C THR A 228 8.46 23.88 -13.57
N SER A 229 9.21 24.00 -12.47
CA SER A 229 10.54 24.65 -12.48
C SER A 229 11.52 23.94 -13.43
N TYR A 230 11.60 22.61 -13.33
CA TYR A 230 12.47 21.81 -14.18
C TYR A 230 12.03 21.83 -15.64
N GLY A 231 10.72 21.79 -15.91
CA GLY A 231 10.18 21.91 -17.27
C GLY A 231 10.60 23.22 -17.93
N HIS A 232 10.47 24.35 -17.24
CA HIS A 232 10.94 25.65 -17.74
C HIS A 232 12.46 25.65 -17.99
N ALA A 233 13.27 25.07 -17.09
CA ALA A 233 14.71 24.97 -17.28
C ALA A 233 15.10 24.10 -18.50
N ALA A 234 14.56 22.88 -18.58
CA ALA A 234 14.83 21.94 -19.66
C ALA A 234 14.27 22.41 -21.03
N ALA A 235 13.24 23.27 -21.04
CA ALA A 235 12.76 23.90 -22.28
C ALA A 235 13.78 24.92 -22.82
N ARG A 236 14.44 25.70 -21.96
CA ARG A 236 15.49 26.66 -22.37
C ARG A 236 16.69 25.99 -23.03
N THR A 237 17.04 24.77 -22.62
CA THR A 237 18.12 23.98 -23.20
C THR A 237 17.66 23.15 -24.41
N GLY A 238 16.37 23.16 -24.75
CA GLY A 238 15.80 22.36 -25.83
C GLY A 238 15.80 20.85 -25.53
N ALA A 239 16.02 20.45 -24.27
CA ALA A 239 16.06 19.05 -23.85
C ALA A 239 14.65 18.47 -23.62
N LEU A 240 13.67 19.31 -23.27
CA LEU A 240 12.34 18.84 -22.90
C LEU A 240 11.57 18.22 -24.07
N ARG A 241 10.91 17.09 -23.81
CA ARG A 241 10.03 16.40 -24.76
C ARG A 241 8.69 16.08 -24.10
N PHE A 242 7.61 16.37 -24.82
CA PHE A 242 6.29 15.82 -24.53
C PHE A 242 5.87 14.88 -25.64
N PHE A 243 5.34 13.72 -25.28
CA PHE A 243 4.65 12.84 -26.22
C PHE A 243 3.17 12.84 -25.84
N PHE A 244 2.29 13.04 -26.81
CA PHE A 244 0.84 12.95 -26.62
C PHE A 244 0.25 11.96 -27.61
N LEU A 245 -0.63 11.10 -27.09
CA LEU A 245 -1.59 10.37 -27.91
C LEU A 245 -2.90 11.13 -27.86
N ARG A 246 -3.38 11.56 -29.03
CA ARG A 246 -4.63 12.30 -29.18
C ARG A 246 -5.68 11.50 -29.93
N VAL A 247 -6.94 11.67 -29.53
CA VAL A 247 -8.12 11.21 -30.26
C VAL A 247 -9.01 12.42 -30.47
N ASP A 248 -9.32 12.76 -31.73
CA ASP A 248 -10.07 13.97 -32.10
C ASP A 248 -9.53 15.26 -31.46
N GLY A 249 -8.19 15.37 -31.39
CA GLY A 249 -7.49 16.50 -30.79
C GLY A 249 -7.37 16.47 -29.25
N GLN A 250 -8.12 15.61 -28.55
CA GLN A 250 -8.02 15.46 -27.09
C GLN A 250 -6.85 14.55 -26.71
N ALA A 251 -5.96 15.01 -25.82
CA ALA A 251 -4.91 14.16 -25.26
C ALA A 251 -5.49 13.11 -24.31
N VAL A 252 -5.27 11.82 -24.61
CA VAL A 252 -5.74 10.67 -23.81
C VAL A 252 -4.58 9.92 -23.14
N ALA A 253 -3.35 10.13 -23.59
CA ALA A 253 -2.12 9.72 -22.91
C ALA A 253 -1.01 10.74 -23.10
N GLY A 254 -0.08 10.80 -22.14
CA GLY A 254 1.04 11.73 -22.13
C GLY A 254 2.32 11.10 -21.56
N ILE A 255 3.47 11.49 -22.12
CA ILE A 255 4.81 11.22 -21.58
C ILE A 255 5.56 12.54 -21.48
N LEU A 256 6.13 12.82 -20.31
CA LEU A 256 7.08 13.89 -20.05
C LEU A 256 8.47 13.29 -19.98
N ALA A 257 9.38 13.72 -20.85
CA ALA A 257 10.74 13.20 -20.95
C ALA A 257 11.75 14.31 -21.23
N VAL A 258 13.05 13.99 -21.05
CA VAL A 258 14.15 14.86 -21.50
C VAL A 258 15.12 14.08 -22.37
N GLU A 259 15.60 14.71 -23.44
CA GLU A 259 16.66 14.19 -24.28
C GLU A 259 18.00 14.71 -23.76
N HIS A 260 18.88 13.81 -23.31
CA HIS A 260 20.18 14.17 -22.75
C HIS A 260 21.22 13.09 -23.05
N ALA A 261 22.41 13.51 -23.49
CA ALA A 261 23.54 12.62 -23.82
C ALA A 261 23.15 11.48 -24.79
N ARG A 262 22.39 11.80 -25.84
CA ARG A 262 21.82 10.83 -26.80
C ARG A 262 20.93 9.76 -26.17
N ARG A 263 20.26 10.07 -25.07
CA ARG A 263 19.30 9.18 -24.43
C ARG A 263 17.99 9.91 -24.17
N LEU A 264 16.89 9.17 -24.19
CA LEU A 264 15.58 9.70 -23.79
C LEU A 264 15.27 9.26 -22.36
N TRP A 265 15.06 10.21 -21.45
CA TRP A 265 14.80 9.97 -20.03
C TRP A 265 13.34 10.25 -19.71
N VAL A 266 12.56 9.19 -19.50
CA VAL A 266 11.12 9.29 -19.22
C VAL A 266 10.90 9.66 -17.75
N LEU A 267 10.53 10.91 -17.49
CA LEU A 267 10.32 11.42 -16.14
C LEU A 267 8.95 11.03 -15.58
N LYS A 268 7.90 11.20 -16.40
CA LYS A 268 6.53 10.86 -16.02
C LYS A 268 5.74 10.34 -17.21
N VAL A 269 4.82 9.44 -16.90
CA VAL A 269 3.84 8.87 -17.83
C VAL A 269 2.45 8.93 -17.19
N GLY A 270 1.44 9.23 -18.00
CA GLY A 270 0.05 9.31 -17.57
C GLY A 270 -0.91 8.99 -18.72
N PHE A 271 -2.12 8.56 -18.39
CA PHE A 271 -3.21 8.40 -19.35
C PHE A 271 -4.55 8.58 -18.65
N ASP A 272 -5.56 8.99 -19.42
CA ASP A 272 -6.94 9.12 -18.96
C ASP A 272 -7.58 7.72 -18.82
N GLU A 273 -8.00 7.38 -17.60
CA GLU A 273 -8.56 6.05 -17.31
C GLU A 273 -9.84 5.72 -18.06
N THR A 274 -10.59 6.72 -18.52
CA THR A 274 -11.78 6.48 -19.36
C THR A 274 -11.40 5.71 -20.64
N TRP A 275 -10.15 5.86 -21.09
CA TRP A 275 -9.57 5.21 -22.25
C TRP A 275 -8.78 3.93 -21.92
N ALA A 276 -8.79 3.46 -20.67
CA ALA A 276 -7.97 2.30 -20.24
C ALA A 276 -8.19 1.03 -21.08
N HIS A 277 -9.43 0.82 -21.56
CA HIS A 277 -9.82 -0.33 -22.40
C HIS A 277 -9.11 -0.35 -23.77
N CYS A 278 -8.55 0.79 -24.20
CA CYS A 278 -7.75 0.96 -25.41
C CYS A 278 -6.24 0.95 -25.16
N SER A 279 -5.78 0.80 -23.91
CA SER A 279 -4.36 0.76 -23.54
C SER A 279 -3.50 1.93 -24.09
N PRO A 280 -3.97 3.19 -24.02
CA PRO A 280 -3.32 4.32 -24.70
C PRO A 280 -1.91 4.60 -24.20
N GLY A 281 -1.60 4.36 -22.92
CA GLY A 281 -0.25 4.52 -22.38
C GLY A 281 0.78 3.51 -22.95
N ILE A 282 0.36 2.26 -23.20
CA ILE A 282 1.23 1.25 -23.80
C ILE A 282 1.48 1.56 -25.28
N LEU A 283 0.46 2.04 -25.98
CA LEU A 283 0.60 2.49 -27.36
C LEU A 283 1.49 3.73 -27.46
N LEU A 284 1.31 4.73 -26.60
CA LEU A 284 2.18 5.91 -26.60
C LEU A 284 3.63 5.58 -26.24
N MET A 285 3.85 4.62 -25.33
CA MET A 285 5.20 4.13 -25.03
C MET A 285 5.84 3.45 -26.24
N HIS A 286 5.09 2.62 -26.96
CA HIS A 286 5.55 2.01 -28.22
C HIS A 286 6.06 3.08 -29.20
N GLU A 287 5.27 4.12 -29.41
CA GLU A 287 5.62 5.22 -30.32
C GLU A 287 6.81 6.05 -29.81
N ALA A 288 6.94 6.26 -28.50
CA ALA A 288 8.09 6.95 -27.93
C ALA A 288 9.40 6.15 -28.11
N ILE A 289 9.35 4.82 -27.97
CA ILE A 289 10.51 3.97 -28.24
C ILE A 289 10.84 4.00 -29.73
N HIS A 290 9.84 3.84 -30.61
CA HIS A 290 10.04 3.93 -32.06
C HIS A 290 10.64 5.28 -32.47
N TRP A 291 10.17 6.39 -31.89
CA TRP A 291 10.75 7.72 -32.08
C TRP A 291 12.23 7.76 -31.68
N ALA A 292 12.60 7.15 -30.55
CA ALA A 292 13.98 7.09 -30.09
C ALA A 292 14.90 6.32 -31.05
N PHE A 293 14.42 5.21 -31.64
CA PHE A 293 15.11 4.51 -32.75
C PHE A 293 15.24 5.40 -33.98
N SER A 294 14.17 6.08 -34.40
CA SER A 294 14.18 6.98 -35.57
C SER A 294 15.16 8.15 -35.42
N LYS A 295 15.45 8.56 -34.18
CA LYS A 295 16.41 9.62 -33.84
C LYS A 295 17.84 9.12 -33.69
N GLY A 296 18.08 7.81 -33.71
CA GLY A 296 19.41 7.24 -33.49
C GLY A 296 19.96 7.53 -32.09
N LEU A 297 19.08 7.59 -31.08
CA LEU A 297 19.48 7.64 -29.69
C LEU A 297 20.21 6.34 -29.31
N ALA A 298 21.04 6.39 -28.27
CA ALA A 298 21.80 5.24 -27.79
C ALA A 298 21.00 4.42 -26.77
N GLU A 299 20.23 5.08 -25.90
CA GLU A 299 19.48 4.40 -24.84
C GLU A 299 18.14 5.10 -24.56
N PHE A 300 17.19 4.32 -24.04
CA PHE A 300 15.91 4.78 -23.52
C PHE A 300 15.81 4.45 -22.03
N GLU A 301 15.74 5.47 -21.19
CA GLU A 301 15.70 5.36 -19.74
C GLU A 301 14.25 5.50 -19.26
N PHE A 302 13.67 4.42 -18.72
CA PHE A 302 12.28 4.46 -18.21
C PHE A 302 12.17 5.17 -16.86
N LEU A 303 13.30 5.34 -16.15
CA LEU A 303 13.38 5.82 -14.76
C LEU A 303 12.39 5.09 -13.83
N GLY A 304 12.04 5.68 -12.69
CA GLY A 304 11.06 5.12 -11.78
C GLY A 304 11.40 3.73 -11.27
N THR A 305 10.40 2.87 -11.14
CA THR A 305 10.54 1.51 -10.58
C THR A 305 10.32 0.42 -11.62
N ASP A 306 10.81 -0.77 -11.32
CA ASP A 306 10.63 -1.98 -12.11
C ASP A 306 9.16 -2.47 -12.13
N GLU A 307 8.35 -1.87 -13.00
CA GLU A 307 6.91 -2.16 -13.13
C GLU A 307 6.64 -3.24 -14.20
N PRO A 308 5.66 -4.16 -13.98
CA PRO A 308 5.43 -5.30 -14.88
C PRO A 308 5.14 -4.96 -16.35
N TRP A 309 4.55 -3.79 -16.61
CA TRP A 309 4.22 -3.36 -17.97
C TRP A 309 5.48 -2.99 -18.78
N ILE A 310 6.61 -2.71 -18.13
CA ILE A 310 7.88 -2.38 -18.81
C ILE A 310 8.58 -3.63 -19.34
N HIS A 311 8.31 -4.81 -18.74
CA HIS A 311 8.95 -6.08 -19.09
C HIS A 311 8.63 -6.59 -20.50
N MET A 312 7.73 -5.91 -21.21
CA MET A 312 7.54 -6.17 -22.63
C MET A 312 8.55 -5.49 -23.55
N TRP A 313 9.23 -4.45 -23.07
CA TRP A 313 10.21 -3.66 -23.80
C TRP A 313 11.64 -4.06 -23.48
N THR A 314 11.91 -4.38 -22.21
CA THR A 314 13.27 -4.67 -21.74
C THR A 314 13.26 -5.53 -20.48
N SER A 315 14.31 -6.35 -20.32
CA SER A 315 14.67 -6.98 -19.05
C SER A 315 15.89 -6.35 -18.39
N ALA A 316 16.57 -5.41 -19.06
CA ALA A 316 17.75 -4.72 -18.57
C ALA A 316 17.38 -3.65 -17.54
N LYS A 317 18.20 -3.54 -16.49
CA LYS A 317 17.90 -2.72 -15.31
C LYS A 317 19.17 -2.10 -14.74
N ARG A 318 19.06 -0.88 -14.22
CA ARG A 318 20.06 -0.22 -13.38
C ARG A 318 19.72 -0.48 -11.92
N GLU A 319 20.56 -1.26 -11.25
CA GLU A 319 20.35 -1.66 -9.86
C GLU A 319 20.63 -0.48 -8.92
N HIS A 320 19.74 -0.28 -7.94
CA HIS A 320 19.82 0.84 -7.00
C HIS A 320 19.83 0.36 -5.55
N VAL A 321 20.50 1.11 -4.69
CA VAL A 321 20.55 0.85 -3.26
C VAL A 321 20.18 2.06 -2.43
N LEU A 322 19.65 1.76 -1.25
CA LEU A 322 19.55 2.69 -0.13
C LEU A 322 20.78 2.50 0.75
N HIS A 323 21.58 3.55 0.90
CA HIS A 323 22.70 3.62 1.83
C HIS A 323 22.34 4.52 3.02
N ASP A 324 22.14 3.90 4.19
CA ASP A 324 21.96 4.62 5.46
C ASP A 324 23.25 4.55 6.28
N CYS A 325 23.77 5.70 6.74
CA CYS A 325 24.90 5.80 7.66
C CYS A 325 24.48 6.47 8.98
N TYR A 326 24.89 5.89 10.10
CA TYR A 326 24.54 6.29 11.46
C TYR A 326 25.82 6.64 12.23
N PRO A 327 26.18 7.93 12.35
CA PRO A 327 27.33 8.32 13.16
C PRO A 327 27.05 8.09 14.65
N PHE A 328 28.11 8.01 15.47
CA PHE A 328 27.99 8.01 16.92
C PHE A 328 27.65 9.42 17.44
N SER A 329 26.39 9.83 17.28
CA SER A 329 25.82 11.08 17.75
C SER A 329 24.43 10.85 18.34
N VAL A 330 23.85 11.83 19.05
CA VAL A 330 22.49 11.72 19.62
C VAL A 330 21.48 11.39 18.53
N ASP A 331 21.50 12.14 17.42
CA ASP A 331 20.65 11.91 16.25
C ASP A 331 20.94 10.54 15.60
N GLY A 332 22.21 10.14 15.51
CA GLY A 332 22.65 8.85 14.97
C GLY A 332 22.18 7.63 15.75
N LEU A 333 22.34 7.65 17.08
CA LEU A 333 21.89 6.58 17.98
C LEU A 333 20.36 6.49 18.02
N ALA A 334 19.66 7.64 18.07
CA ALA A 334 18.20 7.67 18.03
C ALA A 334 17.65 7.08 16.72
N TRP A 335 18.24 7.45 15.57
CA TRP A 335 17.83 6.92 14.26
C TRP A 335 18.16 5.44 14.10
N CYS A 336 19.33 5.00 14.58
CA CYS A 336 19.74 3.60 14.60
C CYS A 336 18.79 2.75 15.46
N GLY A 337 18.48 3.20 16.68
CA GLY A 337 17.53 2.54 17.58
C GLY A 337 16.12 2.43 16.98
N TYR A 338 15.62 3.51 16.37
CA TYR A 338 14.34 3.48 15.64
C TYR A 338 14.36 2.50 14.45
N ARG A 339 15.47 2.43 13.70
CA ARG A 339 15.63 1.51 12.57
C ARG A 339 15.76 0.07 13.00
N LEU A 340 16.45 -0.21 14.11
CA LEU A 340 16.52 -1.51 14.75
C LEU A 340 15.14 -1.93 15.22
N PHE A 341 14.42 -1.06 15.93
CA PHE A 341 13.02 -1.29 16.33
C PHE A 341 12.14 -1.63 15.13
N LYS A 342 12.19 -0.86 14.03
CA LYS A 342 11.43 -1.16 12.81
C LYS A 342 11.85 -2.47 12.14
N THR A 343 13.13 -2.79 12.15
CA THR A 343 13.65 -4.03 11.54
C THR A 343 13.23 -5.23 12.39
N LEU A 344 13.31 -5.14 13.71
CA LEU A 344 12.77 -6.12 14.66
C LEU A 344 11.24 -6.23 14.53
N ALA A 345 10.53 -5.13 14.32
CA ALA A 345 9.08 -5.14 14.04
C ALA A 345 8.75 -5.79 12.68
N ARG A 346 9.59 -5.63 11.65
CA ARG A 346 9.46 -6.26 10.33
C ARG A 346 9.87 -7.74 10.33
N LEU A 347 10.91 -8.11 11.06
CA LEU A 347 11.30 -9.51 11.30
C LEU A 347 10.22 -10.21 12.12
N LYS A 348 9.65 -9.51 13.11
CA LYS A 348 8.39 -9.92 13.74
C LYS A 348 7.23 -10.00 12.75
N ARG A 349 7.21 -9.27 11.62
CA ARG A 349 6.17 -9.37 10.57
C ARG A 349 6.17 -10.73 9.84
N ARG A 350 7.34 -11.32 9.59
CA ARG A 350 7.45 -12.72 9.10
C ARG A 350 7.04 -13.75 10.15
N SER A 351 7.28 -13.45 11.43
CA SER A 351 6.71 -14.25 12.53
C SER A 351 5.23 -13.95 12.75
N ILE A 352 4.71 -12.80 12.30
CA ILE A 352 3.30 -12.39 12.39
C ILE A 352 2.46 -13.11 11.33
N GLU A 353 3.00 -13.49 10.16
CA GLU A 353 2.35 -14.47 9.29
C GLU A 353 2.22 -15.83 10.02
N ARG A 354 3.25 -16.22 10.78
CA ARG A 354 3.22 -17.38 11.68
C ARG A 354 2.26 -17.24 12.88
N ILE A 355 1.90 -16.01 13.28
CA ILE A 355 0.87 -15.70 14.29
C ILE A 355 -0.52 -15.54 13.64
N GLY A 356 -0.60 -15.14 12.37
CA GLY A 356 -1.82 -15.06 11.58
C GLY A 356 -2.49 -16.42 11.42
N HIS A 357 -1.68 -17.48 11.26
CA HIS A 357 -2.12 -18.88 11.33
C HIS A 357 -2.74 -19.29 12.69
N ARG A 358 -2.64 -18.46 13.74
CA ARG A 358 -3.35 -18.71 15.00
C ARG A 358 -4.79 -18.23 14.94
N TYR A 359 -5.05 -17.11 14.24
CA TYR A 359 -6.36 -16.46 14.20
C TYR A 359 -7.15 -16.75 12.92
N VAL A 360 -6.48 -17.23 11.88
CA VAL A 360 -7.03 -17.64 10.59
C VAL A 360 -6.64 -19.09 10.38
N ALA A 361 -7.60 -19.92 9.99
CA ALA A 361 -7.39 -21.35 9.80
C ALA A 361 -6.34 -21.64 8.72
N GLY A 362 -6.34 -20.83 7.67
CA GLY A 362 -5.38 -20.86 6.57
C GLY A 362 -5.86 -20.04 5.37
N PRO A 363 -5.06 -19.96 4.30
CA PRO A 363 -5.42 -19.24 3.09
C PRO A 363 -6.57 -19.89 2.30
N GLU A 364 -6.84 -21.19 2.49
CA GLU A 364 -7.83 -21.92 1.71
C GLU A 364 -9.01 -22.41 2.56
N LEU A 365 -10.16 -22.65 1.92
CA LEU A 365 -11.34 -23.20 2.58
C LEU A 365 -11.04 -24.58 3.21
N ALA A 366 -10.21 -25.39 2.57
CA ALA A 366 -9.82 -26.71 3.09
C ALA A 366 -9.14 -26.61 4.47
N ASP A 367 -8.37 -25.55 4.72
CA ASP A 367 -7.75 -25.29 6.02
C ASP A 367 -8.80 -25.00 7.08
N ALA A 368 -9.80 -24.15 6.75
CA ALA A 368 -10.94 -23.86 7.60
C ALA A 368 -11.71 -25.13 7.97
N ILE A 369 -12.03 -25.97 6.99
CA ILE A 369 -12.78 -27.21 7.22
C ILE A 369 -11.97 -28.20 8.07
N SER A 370 -10.66 -28.29 7.85
CA SER A 370 -9.76 -29.11 8.69
C SER A 370 -9.77 -28.66 10.16
N VAL A 371 -9.74 -27.35 10.41
CA VAL A 371 -9.87 -26.79 11.77
C VAL A 371 -11.25 -27.06 12.35
N CYS A 372 -12.31 -26.85 11.57
CA CYS A 372 -13.69 -27.12 11.95
C CYS A 372 -13.90 -28.57 12.41
N ARG A 373 -13.41 -29.57 11.66
CA ARG A 373 -13.51 -30.99 12.04
C ARG A 373 -12.92 -31.25 13.43
N ARG A 374 -11.71 -30.75 13.71
CA ARG A 374 -11.05 -30.91 15.01
C ARG A 374 -11.80 -30.22 16.16
N LEU A 375 -12.44 -29.09 15.90
CA LEU A 375 -13.24 -28.38 16.90
C LEU A 375 -14.60 -29.05 17.13
N ALA A 376 -15.20 -29.60 16.07
CA ALA A 376 -16.45 -30.35 16.13
C ALA A 376 -16.31 -31.65 16.97
N GLU A 377 -15.17 -32.34 16.88
CA GLU A 377 -14.83 -33.49 17.76
C GLU A 377 -14.93 -33.13 19.25
N ARG A 378 -14.76 -31.85 19.59
CA ARG A 378 -14.86 -31.34 20.95
C ARG A 378 -16.20 -30.64 21.23
N LYS A 379 -17.22 -30.91 20.42
CA LYS A 379 -18.59 -30.40 20.53
C LYS A 379 -18.75 -28.89 20.41
N ALA A 380 -17.78 -28.19 19.79
CA ALA A 380 -17.92 -26.78 19.48
C ALA A 380 -18.87 -26.58 18.29
N LEU A 381 -19.69 -25.54 18.35
CA LEU A 381 -20.43 -25.03 17.19
C LEU A 381 -19.50 -24.16 16.35
N LEU A 382 -19.80 -23.98 15.06
CA LEU A 382 -18.84 -23.38 14.13
C LEU A 382 -19.44 -22.23 13.31
N THR A 383 -18.67 -21.15 13.15
CA THR A 383 -18.93 -20.11 12.14
C THR A 383 -17.76 -20.12 11.17
N VAL A 384 -17.99 -20.42 9.90
CA VAL A 384 -16.98 -20.31 8.85
C VAL A 384 -17.09 -18.93 8.20
N ALA A 385 -15.97 -18.25 8.00
CA ALA A 385 -15.97 -16.90 7.41
C ALA A 385 -14.86 -16.71 6.36
N HIS A 386 -15.24 -16.33 5.14
CA HIS A 386 -14.27 -15.95 4.11
C HIS A 386 -13.80 -14.52 4.32
N TRP A 387 -12.49 -14.31 4.42
CA TRP A 387 -11.88 -12.99 4.48
C TRP A 387 -11.31 -12.62 3.11
N ARG A 388 -12.03 -11.71 2.47
CA ARG A 388 -11.77 -11.22 1.12
C ARG A 388 -10.41 -10.51 1.03
N GLY A 389 -9.67 -10.75 -0.06
CA GLY A 389 -8.48 -9.97 -0.40
C GLY A 389 -8.84 -8.59 -0.98
N ASP A 390 -7.96 -7.58 -0.85
CA ASP A 390 -8.25 -6.19 -1.26
C ASP A 390 -8.81 -6.07 -2.69
N SER A 391 -8.33 -6.90 -3.61
CA SER A 391 -8.68 -6.88 -5.05
C SER A 391 -9.69 -7.96 -5.48
N GLU A 392 -10.28 -8.71 -4.55
CA GLU A 392 -11.18 -9.83 -4.91
C GLU A 392 -12.59 -9.32 -5.28
N PRO A 393 -13.16 -9.71 -6.43
CA PRO A 393 -14.46 -9.23 -6.91
C PRO A 393 -15.65 -9.92 -6.20
N PRO A 394 -16.85 -9.29 -6.17
CA PRO A 394 -18.05 -9.85 -5.51
C PRO A 394 -18.45 -11.25 -5.97
N ALA A 395 -18.32 -11.52 -7.27
CA ALA A 395 -18.62 -12.85 -7.84
C ALA A 395 -17.70 -13.94 -7.25
N GLN A 396 -16.44 -13.62 -6.96
CA GLN A 396 -15.50 -14.54 -6.35
C GLN A 396 -15.80 -14.75 -4.86
N VAL A 397 -16.21 -13.70 -4.15
CA VAL A 397 -16.72 -13.82 -2.77
C VAL A 397 -17.94 -14.74 -2.72
N LEU A 398 -18.92 -14.53 -3.61
CA LEU A 398 -20.11 -15.39 -3.70
C LEU A 398 -19.72 -16.85 -3.99
N LYS A 399 -18.78 -17.08 -4.91
CA LYS A 399 -18.26 -18.42 -5.21
C LYS A 399 -17.65 -19.08 -3.98
N ASN A 400 -16.83 -18.35 -3.21
CA ASN A 400 -16.20 -18.85 -1.99
C ASN A 400 -17.22 -19.10 -0.88
N SER A 401 -18.20 -18.22 -0.72
CA SER A 401 -19.33 -18.39 0.20
C SER A 401 -20.13 -19.66 -0.13
N LYS A 402 -20.44 -19.90 -1.41
CA LYS A 402 -21.14 -21.13 -1.85
C LYS A 402 -20.32 -22.38 -1.57
N ALA A 403 -19.02 -22.38 -1.87
CA ALA A 403 -18.15 -23.51 -1.56
C ALA A 403 -18.07 -23.80 -0.06
N ALA A 404 -18.05 -22.76 0.77
CA ALA A 404 -18.11 -22.91 2.23
C ALA A 404 -19.45 -23.50 2.69
N ILE A 405 -20.59 -23.06 2.11
CA ILE A 405 -21.92 -23.64 2.36
C ILE A 405 -21.95 -25.12 1.97
N ASP A 406 -21.43 -25.49 0.78
CA ASP A 406 -21.34 -26.88 0.34
C ASP A 406 -20.54 -27.72 1.34
N SER A 407 -19.41 -27.18 1.83
CA SER A 407 -18.57 -27.88 2.80
C SER A 407 -19.25 -28.03 4.15
N ILE A 408 -19.88 -26.98 4.69
CA ILE A 408 -20.63 -27.06 5.95
C ILE A 408 -21.74 -28.11 5.85
N ALA A 409 -22.49 -28.11 4.75
CA ALA A 409 -23.57 -29.06 4.53
C ALA A 409 -23.07 -30.52 4.41
N ALA A 410 -21.89 -30.73 3.82
CA ALA A 410 -21.32 -32.06 3.63
C ALA A 410 -20.73 -32.66 4.92
N GLU A 411 -20.11 -31.85 5.78
CA GLU A 411 -19.33 -32.29 6.94
C GLU A 411 -20.17 -32.67 8.18
N GLN A 412 -21.47 -32.39 8.16
CA GLN A 412 -22.43 -32.73 9.23
C GLN A 412 -22.13 -32.15 10.62
N PHE A 413 -21.24 -31.17 10.76
CA PHE A 413 -21.11 -30.38 11.99
C PHE A 413 -22.13 -29.23 12.02
N ASP A 414 -22.48 -28.74 13.21
CA ASP A 414 -23.34 -27.57 13.38
C ASP A 414 -22.56 -26.28 13.02
N GLY A 415 -22.68 -25.90 11.75
CA GLY A 415 -21.96 -24.80 11.14
C GLY A 415 -22.88 -23.75 10.55
N GLN A 416 -22.44 -22.49 10.59
CA GLN A 416 -23.05 -21.39 9.85
C GLN A 416 -22.00 -20.65 9.02
N LEU A 417 -22.44 -19.96 7.97
CA LEU A 417 -21.58 -19.08 7.19
C LEU A 417 -21.73 -17.64 7.69
N SER A 418 -20.61 -16.95 7.93
CA SER A 418 -20.60 -15.51 8.15
C SER A 418 -20.02 -14.76 6.96
N VAL A 419 -20.72 -13.71 6.53
CA VAL A 419 -20.39 -12.92 5.33
C VAL A 419 -20.60 -11.44 5.61
N LYS A 420 -19.74 -10.58 5.05
CA LYS A 420 -19.96 -9.14 5.05
C LYS A 420 -20.70 -8.77 3.77
N ILE A 421 -21.88 -8.15 3.87
CA ILE A 421 -22.64 -7.71 2.69
C ILE A 421 -21.84 -6.70 1.85
N SER A 422 -20.95 -5.92 2.48
CA SER A 422 -20.02 -5.03 1.78
C SER A 422 -19.05 -5.75 0.84
N ASP A 423 -18.68 -7.01 1.14
CA ASP A 423 -17.85 -7.83 0.25
C ASP A 423 -18.60 -8.26 -1.02
N LEU A 424 -19.94 -8.29 -0.96
CA LEU A 424 -20.84 -8.42 -2.11
C LEU A 424 -21.24 -7.06 -2.72
N ARG A 425 -20.58 -5.97 -2.32
CA ARG A 425 -20.87 -4.59 -2.78
C ARG A 425 -22.32 -4.15 -2.54
N PHE A 426 -23.02 -4.74 -1.57
CA PHE A 426 -24.44 -4.48 -1.32
C PHE A 426 -25.34 -4.75 -2.54
N ASP A 427 -24.91 -5.67 -3.42
CA ASP A 427 -25.67 -6.11 -4.58
C ASP A 427 -26.85 -7.01 -4.14
N PRO A 428 -28.12 -6.58 -4.34
CA PRO A 428 -29.30 -7.34 -3.92
C PRO A 428 -29.41 -8.70 -4.60
N ASP A 429 -28.98 -8.83 -5.86
CA ASP A 429 -29.07 -10.09 -6.59
C ASP A 429 -28.09 -11.11 -6.07
N LEU A 430 -26.86 -10.70 -5.75
CA LEU A 430 -25.86 -11.59 -5.14
C LEU A 430 -26.28 -12.04 -3.73
N VAL A 431 -26.87 -11.14 -2.93
CA VAL A 431 -27.38 -11.49 -1.59
C VAL A 431 -28.56 -12.44 -1.68
N ARG A 432 -29.51 -12.18 -2.59
CA ARG A 432 -30.65 -13.07 -2.87
C ARG A 432 -30.18 -14.44 -3.34
N GLU A 433 -29.20 -14.48 -4.25
CA GLU A 433 -28.62 -15.71 -4.76
C GLU A 433 -27.93 -16.52 -3.65
N LEU A 434 -27.17 -15.86 -2.77
CA LEU A 434 -26.55 -16.48 -1.60
C LEU A 434 -27.61 -17.07 -0.65
N ALA A 435 -28.66 -16.31 -0.34
CA ALA A 435 -29.75 -16.77 0.53
C ALA A 435 -30.49 -17.97 -0.06
N CYS A 436 -30.84 -17.95 -1.36
CA CYS A 436 -31.42 -19.09 -2.04
C CYS A 436 -30.50 -20.32 -2.01
N TYR A 437 -29.19 -20.12 -2.17
CA TYR A 437 -28.21 -21.21 -2.17
C TYR A 437 -28.07 -21.85 -0.79
N ALA A 438 -28.02 -21.02 0.26
CA ALA A 438 -27.96 -21.44 1.65
C ALA A 438 -29.23 -22.19 2.09
N SER A 439 -30.41 -21.68 1.70
CA SER A 439 -31.71 -22.30 1.98
C SER A 439 -31.82 -23.73 1.46
N ARG A 440 -31.42 -23.97 0.20
CA ARG A 440 -31.42 -25.32 -0.41
C ARG A 440 -30.53 -26.33 0.33
N ARG A 441 -29.50 -25.85 1.02
CA ARG A 441 -28.53 -26.65 1.78
C ARG A 441 -28.75 -26.61 3.29
N ARG A 442 -29.75 -25.83 3.72
CA ARG A 442 -30.13 -25.63 5.11
C ARG A 442 -28.99 -25.11 5.99
N VAL A 443 -28.11 -24.27 5.44
CA VAL A 443 -26.99 -23.67 6.19
C VAL A 443 -27.36 -22.26 6.67
N PRO A 444 -27.31 -21.95 7.98
CA PRO A 444 -27.57 -20.61 8.48
C PRO A 444 -26.57 -19.57 7.96
N LEU A 445 -27.05 -18.33 7.81
CA LEU A 445 -26.26 -17.18 7.39
C LEU A 445 -26.21 -16.14 8.50
N GLN A 446 -25.05 -15.56 8.72
CA GLN A 446 -24.84 -14.49 9.69
C GLN A 446 -24.11 -13.31 9.06
N PHE A 447 -24.81 -12.19 8.86
CA PHE A 447 -24.22 -11.00 8.26
C PHE A 447 -23.45 -10.15 9.27
N ASP A 448 -22.19 -9.85 8.92
CA ASP A 448 -21.26 -9.08 9.74
C ASP A 448 -21.44 -7.57 9.57
N ALA A 449 -21.28 -6.82 10.66
CA ALA A 449 -21.38 -5.37 10.68
C ALA A 449 -20.02 -4.70 10.35
N VAL A 450 -20.01 -3.82 9.35
CA VAL A 450 -18.76 -3.23 8.81
C VAL A 450 -18.72 -1.71 8.89
N ASP A 451 -19.82 -1.01 8.62
CA ASP A 451 -19.87 0.46 8.68
C ASP A 451 -21.25 0.92 9.14
N ALA A 452 -21.29 1.76 10.17
CA ALA A 452 -22.51 2.34 10.70
C ALA A 452 -23.28 3.16 9.65
N ARG A 453 -22.59 3.74 8.65
CA ARG A 453 -23.21 4.49 7.55
C ARG A 453 -23.92 3.60 6.54
N ALA A 454 -23.50 2.34 6.42
CA ALA A 454 -24.08 1.36 5.51
C ALA A 454 -25.05 0.41 6.22
N GLN A 455 -25.33 0.65 7.50
CA GLN A 455 -26.12 -0.27 8.32
C GLN A 455 -27.58 -0.33 7.86
N ASP A 456 -28.19 0.77 7.41
CA ASP A 456 -29.55 0.77 6.87
C ASP A 456 -29.66 -0.15 5.65
N ARG A 457 -28.68 -0.08 4.74
CA ARG A 457 -28.62 -0.94 3.56
C ARG A 457 -28.36 -2.40 3.94
N THR A 458 -27.60 -2.64 5.00
CA THR A 458 -27.34 -3.98 5.54
C THR A 458 -28.63 -4.59 6.10
N ILE A 459 -29.43 -3.80 6.82
CA ILE A 459 -30.73 -4.19 7.38
C ILE A 459 -31.70 -4.58 6.25
N GLU A 460 -31.90 -3.70 5.26
CA GLU A 460 -32.79 -3.95 4.11
C GLU A 460 -32.45 -5.27 3.40
N LEU A 461 -31.17 -5.50 3.13
CA LEU A 461 -30.69 -6.72 2.48
C LEU A 461 -30.79 -7.96 3.38
N THR A 462 -30.69 -7.77 4.70
CA THR A 462 -30.89 -8.85 5.68
C THR A 462 -32.37 -9.27 5.71
N GLU A 463 -33.32 -8.33 5.71
CA GLU A 463 -34.76 -8.63 5.64
C GLU A 463 -35.10 -9.40 4.36
N ALA A 464 -34.60 -8.92 3.22
CA ALA A 464 -34.82 -9.57 1.93
C ALA A 464 -34.26 -11.00 1.91
N ALA A 465 -33.08 -11.22 2.50
CA ALA A 465 -32.49 -12.55 2.64
C ALA A 465 -33.26 -13.44 3.62
N HIS A 466 -33.72 -12.88 4.75
CA HIS A 466 -34.48 -13.60 5.78
C HIS A 466 -35.84 -14.08 5.26
N ALA A 467 -36.49 -13.28 4.40
CA ALA A 467 -37.72 -13.69 3.71
C ALA A 467 -37.54 -14.93 2.80
N ILE A 468 -36.31 -15.22 2.37
CA ILE A 468 -35.95 -16.40 1.55
C ILE A 468 -35.49 -17.56 2.43
N TRP A 469 -34.78 -17.23 3.51
CA TRP A 469 -34.17 -18.19 4.42
C TRP A 469 -34.29 -17.73 5.87
N GLU A 470 -35.15 -18.40 6.64
CA GLU A 470 -35.47 -17.99 8.02
C GLU A 470 -34.26 -18.05 8.97
N LEU A 471 -33.22 -18.82 8.64
CA LEU A 471 -31.97 -18.90 9.43
C LEU A 471 -30.93 -17.86 8.98
N VAL A 472 -31.38 -16.62 8.76
CA VAL A 472 -30.54 -15.44 8.50
C VAL A 472 -30.49 -14.57 9.75
N GLY A 473 -29.28 -14.13 10.12
CA GLY A 473 -29.03 -13.24 11.25
C GLY A 473 -28.16 -12.03 10.92
N CYS A 474 -28.12 -11.08 11.85
CA CYS A 474 -27.37 -9.83 11.75
C CYS A 474 -26.45 -9.60 12.95
N THR A 475 -25.45 -8.73 12.79
CA THR A 475 -24.51 -8.38 13.86
C THR A 475 -24.76 -6.95 14.34
N LEU A 476 -24.88 -6.75 15.65
CA LEU A 476 -25.11 -5.46 16.29
C LEU A 476 -23.90 -5.05 17.16
N PRO A 477 -23.14 -4.01 16.75
CA PRO A 477 -22.03 -3.49 17.53
C PRO A 477 -22.48 -2.61 18.70
N SER A 478 -22.06 -2.92 19.92
CA SER A 478 -22.37 -2.12 21.12
C SER A 478 -21.74 -0.73 21.13
N ARG A 479 -20.82 -0.45 20.22
CA ARG A 479 -20.23 0.88 20.09
C ARG A 479 -20.97 1.85 19.19
N TRP A 480 -22.03 1.40 18.52
CA TRP A 480 -22.89 2.25 17.70
C TRP A 480 -24.11 2.68 18.49
N GLU A 481 -24.43 3.97 18.47
CA GLU A 481 -25.60 4.51 19.20
C GLU A 481 -26.91 3.90 18.68
N ARG A 482 -26.99 3.72 17.35
CA ARG A 482 -28.15 3.14 16.65
C ARG A 482 -28.46 1.68 17.00
N SER A 483 -27.52 0.92 17.55
CA SER A 483 -27.69 -0.53 17.75
C SER A 483 -28.87 -0.91 18.65
N ILE A 484 -29.33 0.00 19.54
CA ILE A 484 -30.52 -0.23 20.37
C ILE A 484 -31.78 -0.23 19.51
N GLU A 485 -31.89 0.73 18.59
CA GLU A 485 -33.00 0.79 17.64
C GLU A 485 -32.95 -0.38 16.65
N ASP A 486 -31.75 -0.71 16.16
CA ASP A 486 -31.56 -1.88 15.30
C ASP A 486 -31.89 -3.20 16.03
N ALA A 487 -31.74 -3.28 17.36
CA ALA A 487 -32.17 -4.45 18.14
C ALA A 487 -33.70 -4.61 18.17
N GLU A 488 -34.44 -3.50 18.26
CA GLU A 488 -35.91 -3.50 18.17
C GLU A 488 -36.38 -3.97 16.80
N TRP A 489 -35.69 -3.52 15.74
CA TRP A 489 -35.92 -4.03 14.38
C TRP A 489 -35.67 -5.55 14.30
N ALA A 490 -34.54 -6.03 14.80
CA ALA A 490 -34.20 -7.45 14.72
C ALA A 490 -35.22 -8.34 15.45
N ILE A 491 -35.73 -7.88 16.61
CA ILE A 491 -36.80 -8.56 17.35
C ILE A 491 -38.08 -8.66 16.52
N ARG A 492 -38.51 -7.57 15.89
CA ARG A 492 -39.73 -7.57 15.06
C ARG A 492 -39.59 -8.45 13.82
N SER A 493 -38.40 -8.47 13.23
CA SER A 493 -38.11 -9.20 11.99
C SER A 493 -37.82 -10.68 12.22
N GLY A 494 -37.60 -11.11 13.47
CA GLY A 494 -37.33 -12.52 13.81
C GLY A 494 -35.93 -13.01 13.47
N VAL A 495 -35.02 -12.12 13.06
CA VAL A 495 -33.63 -12.48 12.72
C VAL A 495 -32.81 -12.78 13.98
N SER A 496 -31.86 -13.70 13.89
CA SER A 496 -30.91 -13.94 14.99
C SER A 496 -29.90 -12.81 15.12
N VAL A 497 -29.45 -12.51 16.34
CA VAL A 497 -28.59 -11.36 16.62
C VAL A 497 -27.24 -11.78 17.21
N ARG A 498 -26.15 -11.39 16.56
CA ARG A 498 -24.80 -11.43 17.14
C ARG A 498 -24.47 -10.09 17.78
N VAL A 499 -24.20 -10.05 19.09
CA VAL A 499 -23.78 -8.83 19.80
C VAL A 499 -22.26 -8.82 19.95
N VAL A 500 -21.61 -7.75 19.51
CA VAL A 500 -20.15 -7.56 19.59
C VAL A 500 -19.81 -6.18 20.15
N LYS A 501 -18.59 -5.96 20.66
CA LYS A 501 -18.13 -4.59 20.99
C LYS A 501 -18.01 -3.71 19.74
N GLY A 502 -17.69 -4.30 18.59
CA GLY A 502 -17.53 -3.63 17.30
C GLY A 502 -16.10 -3.20 17.02
N GLN A 503 -15.59 -3.53 15.84
CA GLN A 503 -14.26 -3.10 15.39
C GLN A 503 -14.27 -1.66 14.88
N TRP A 504 -15.36 -1.23 14.25
CA TRP A 504 -15.46 -0.01 13.45
C TRP A 504 -16.09 1.14 14.20
N SER A 505 -15.48 2.34 14.13
CA SER A 505 -15.97 3.50 14.85
C SER A 505 -17.27 4.00 14.26
N ASP A 506 -18.20 4.36 15.14
CA ASP A 506 -19.36 5.15 14.75
C ASP A 506 -18.87 6.57 14.41
N PRO A 507 -19.03 7.06 13.16
CA PRO A 507 -18.63 8.40 12.79
C PRO A 507 -19.43 9.50 13.51
N LYS A 508 -20.60 9.17 14.06
CA LYS A 508 -21.48 10.08 14.81
C LYS A 508 -21.40 9.86 16.32
N GLY A 509 -20.74 8.81 16.79
CA GLY A 509 -20.82 8.38 18.18
C GLY A 509 -20.05 9.28 19.16
N ASN A 510 -20.68 9.58 20.30
CA ASN A 510 -20.15 10.46 21.36
C ASN A 510 -19.24 9.74 22.37
N GLY A 511 -18.55 8.67 21.97
CA GLY A 511 -17.65 7.93 22.86
C GLY A 511 -18.36 7.04 23.89
N LEU A 512 -19.46 6.38 23.49
CA LEU A 512 -20.18 5.42 24.33
C LEU A 512 -19.26 4.39 25.02
N ASP A 513 -19.52 4.12 26.30
CA ASP A 513 -18.91 2.98 26.99
C ASP A 513 -19.44 1.67 26.36
N CYS A 514 -18.59 1.07 25.54
CA CYS A 514 -18.92 -0.12 24.79
C CYS A 514 -19.28 -1.31 25.69
N ARG A 515 -18.71 -1.42 26.91
CA ARG A 515 -19.01 -2.51 27.84
C ARG A 515 -20.41 -2.31 28.43
N ARG A 516 -20.69 -1.09 28.91
CA ARG A 516 -22.01 -0.74 29.44
C ARG A 516 -23.09 -0.92 28.37
N ASN A 517 -22.87 -0.39 27.18
CA ASN A 517 -23.86 -0.47 26.10
C ASN A 517 -24.06 -1.91 25.58
N PHE A 518 -23.03 -2.77 25.66
CA PHE A 518 -23.17 -4.19 25.33
C PHE A 518 -24.22 -4.86 26.23
N LEU A 519 -24.19 -4.61 27.54
CA LEU A 519 -25.19 -5.16 28.46
C LEU A 519 -26.56 -4.52 28.29
N VAL A 520 -26.64 -3.25 27.86
CA VAL A 520 -27.92 -2.61 27.49
C VAL A 520 -28.55 -3.35 26.31
N LEU A 521 -27.79 -3.61 25.24
CA LEU A 521 -28.27 -4.39 24.09
C LEU A 521 -28.69 -5.80 24.49
N ILE A 522 -27.90 -6.49 25.31
CA ILE A 522 -28.24 -7.83 25.80
C ILE A 522 -29.58 -7.83 26.57
N ARG A 523 -29.81 -6.85 27.44
CA ARG A 523 -31.09 -6.72 28.16
C ARG A 523 -32.26 -6.40 27.24
N ALA A 524 -32.04 -5.60 26.19
CA ALA A 524 -33.08 -5.30 25.21
C ALA A 524 -33.53 -6.54 24.42
N LEU A 525 -32.59 -7.45 24.13
CA LEU A 525 -32.84 -8.70 23.39
C LEU A 525 -33.37 -9.84 24.28
N ALA A 526 -33.07 -9.82 25.58
CA ALA A 526 -33.42 -10.86 26.53
C ALA A 526 -34.94 -11.12 26.60
N GLY A 527 -35.35 -12.36 26.35
CA GLY A 527 -36.73 -12.83 26.32
C GLY A 527 -37.52 -12.40 25.08
N ARG A 528 -36.89 -11.68 24.14
CA ARG A 528 -37.55 -11.03 23.00
C ARG A 528 -36.96 -11.44 21.65
N CYS A 529 -35.67 -11.73 21.59
CA CYS A 529 -35.00 -12.20 20.38
C CYS A 529 -34.97 -13.73 20.35
N ALA A 530 -35.19 -14.34 19.17
CA ALA A 530 -35.26 -15.79 19.02
C ALA A 530 -33.92 -16.49 19.34
N HIS A 531 -32.80 -15.86 18.96
CA HIS A 531 -31.46 -16.41 19.18
C HIS A 531 -30.42 -15.28 19.29
N VAL A 532 -29.56 -15.32 20.30
CA VAL A 532 -28.51 -14.32 20.53
C VAL A 532 -27.12 -14.95 20.65
N PHE A 533 -26.19 -14.52 19.81
CA PHE A 533 -24.76 -14.88 19.91
C PHE A 533 -24.00 -13.80 20.67
N VAL A 534 -23.33 -14.18 21.77
CA VAL A 534 -22.53 -13.26 22.58
C VAL A 534 -21.08 -13.30 22.11
N GLY A 535 -20.71 -12.38 21.21
CA GLY A 535 -19.38 -12.32 20.59
C GLY A 535 -18.38 -11.50 21.40
N THR A 536 -17.68 -12.12 22.36
CA THR A 536 -16.68 -11.44 23.20
C THR A 536 -15.65 -12.40 23.82
N HIS A 537 -14.45 -11.89 24.11
CA HIS A 537 -13.41 -12.58 24.89
C HIS A 537 -13.22 -11.96 26.29
N ASP A 538 -14.09 -11.02 26.65
CA ASP A 538 -14.11 -10.40 27.97
C ASP A 538 -14.90 -11.31 28.92
N ARG A 539 -14.18 -12.06 29.74
CA ARG A 539 -14.73 -13.08 30.67
C ARG A 539 -15.92 -12.56 31.47
N GLN A 540 -15.75 -11.41 32.12
CA GLN A 540 -16.76 -10.88 33.01
C GLN A 540 -17.98 -10.40 32.21
N LEU A 541 -17.76 -9.74 31.07
CA LEU A 541 -18.85 -9.28 30.21
C LEU A 541 -19.65 -10.45 29.63
N ALA A 542 -18.96 -11.51 29.17
CA ALA A 542 -19.58 -12.72 28.66
C ALA A 542 -20.47 -13.37 29.72
N HIS A 543 -19.93 -13.62 30.91
CA HIS A 543 -20.68 -14.27 31.98
C HIS A 543 -21.92 -13.47 32.39
N GLU A 544 -21.79 -12.14 32.55
CA GLU A 544 -22.93 -11.26 32.85
C GLU A 544 -23.99 -11.29 31.74
N ALA A 545 -23.58 -11.18 30.48
CA ALA A 545 -24.50 -11.21 29.34
C ALA A 545 -25.24 -12.55 29.21
N LEU A 546 -24.50 -13.66 29.31
CA LEU A 546 -25.05 -15.01 29.24
C LEU A 546 -25.99 -15.31 30.40
N THR A 547 -25.70 -14.82 31.61
CA THR A 547 -26.59 -14.96 32.77
C THR A 547 -27.93 -14.28 32.51
N ILE A 548 -27.93 -13.07 31.94
CA ILE A 548 -29.16 -12.33 31.60
C ILE A 548 -29.99 -13.08 30.55
N LEU A 549 -29.34 -13.58 29.50
CA LEU A 549 -30.00 -14.33 28.43
C LEU A 549 -30.55 -15.68 28.93
N HIS A 550 -29.79 -16.39 29.76
CA HIS A 550 -30.19 -17.66 30.35
C HIS A 550 -31.39 -17.50 31.29
N ALA A 551 -31.37 -16.51 32.19
CA ALA A 551 -32.46 -16.24 33.12
C ALA A 551 -33.77 -15.87 32.39
N SER A 552 -33.67 -15.21 31.24
CA SER A 552 -34.81 -14.88 30.37
C SER A 552 -35.22 -16.00 29.41
N LYS A 553 -34.59 -17.18 29.49
CA LYS A 553 -34.81 -18.33 28.60
C LYS A 553 -34.59 -18.01 27.12
N THR A 554 -33.74 -17.03 26.83
CA THR A 554 -33.34 -16.69 25.46
C THR A 554 -32.34 -17.74 24.97
N ARG A 555 -32.57 -18.34 23.80
CA ARG A 555 -31.56 -19.21 23.17
C ARG A 555 -30.31 -18.37 22.95
N CYS A 556 -29.18 -18.83 23.46
CA CYS A 556 -27.93 -18.10 23.34
C CYS A 556 -26.71 -19.01 23.27
N GLU A 557 -25.65 -18.46 22.70
CA GLU A 557 -24.35 -19.12 22.55
C GLU A 557 -23.24 -18.11 22.86
N LEU A 558 -22.14 -18.58 23.44
CA LEU A 558 -20.91 -17.79 23.51
C LEU A 558 -20.15 -17.95 22.21
N GLU A 559 -19.84 -16.85 21.51
CA GLU A 559 -19.04 -16.92 20.29
C GLU A 559 -17.63 -16.34 20.50
N GLN A 560 -16.62 -17.14 20.18
CA GLN A 560 -15.21 -16.82 20.33
C GLN A 560 -14.47 -16.94 18.99
N MET A 561 -13.46 -16.11 18.77
CA MET A 561 -12.63 -16.18 17.57
C MET A 561 -11.58 -17.27 17.74
N LEU A 562 -11.33 -18.01 16.67
CA LEU A 562 -10.20 -18.93 16.59
C LEU A 562 -8.91 -18.23 17.02
N GLY A 563 -8.10 -18.91 17.85
CA GLY A 563 -6.78 -18.44 18.25
C GLY A 563 -6.71 -17.48 19.43
N LEU A 564 -7.85 -16.93 19.88
CA LEU A 564 -7.89 -16.15 21.12
C LEU A 564 -8.16 -17.07 22.33
N PRO A 565 -7.70 -16.69 23.55
CA PRO A 565 -7.94 -17.49 24.74
C PRO A 565 -9.42 -17.81 24.95
N SER A 566 -9.74 -19.10 25.09
CA SER A 566 -11.08 -19.56 25.46
C SER A 566 -11.46 -19.00 26.83
N ILE A 567 -12.68 -18.52 26.96
CA ILE A 567 -13.29 -18.15 28.25
C ILE A 567 -14.49 -19.05 28.58
N ALA A 568 -14.73 -20.09 27.77
CA ALA A 568 -15.84 -21.03 27.87
C ALA A 568 -16.03 -21.58 29.28
N LYS A 569 -14.98 -22.18 29.85
CA LYS A 569 -14.95 -22.73 31.22
C LYS A 569 -15.42 -21.76 32.29
N SER A 570 -15.10 -20.49 32.13
CA SER A 570 -15.39 -19.47 33.14
C SER A 570 -16.69 -18.71 32.92
N ALA A 571 -17.23 -18.70 31.69
CA ALA A 571 -18.37 -17.87 31.33
C ALA A 571 -19.60 -18.66 30.89
N ALA A 572 -19.42 -19.71 30.08
CA ALA A 572 -20.50 -20.46 29.42
C ALA A 572 -20.77 -21.82 30.05
N GLU A 573 -19.72 -22.60 30.37
CA GLU A 573 -19.86 -23.93 30.99
C GLU A 573 -20.65 -23.93 32.31
N PRO A 574 -20.47 -22.95 33.24
CA PRO A 574 -21.25 -22.91 34.48
C PRO A 574 -22.77 -22.75 34.25
N LEU A 575 -23.17 -22.28 33.08
CA LEU A 575 -24.57 -22.06 32.68
C LEU A 575 -25.06 -23.13 31.69
N GLY A 576 -24.22 -24.10 31.32
CA GLY A 576 -24.54 -25.11 30.31
C GLY A 576 -24.76 -24.54 28.90
N ILE A 577 -24.18 -23.37 28.61
CA ILE A 577 -24.38 -22.67 27.34
C ILE A 577 -23.35 -23.15 26.31
N PRO A 578 -23.76 -23.46 25.06
CA PRO A 578 -22.84 -23.91 24.02
C PRO A 578 -21.90 -22.80 23.57
N VAL A 579 -20.75 -23.23 23.02
CA VAL A 579 -19.70 -22.35 22.52
C VAL A 579 -19.58 -22.51 21.02
N ARG A 580 -19.64 -21.37 20.31
CA ARG A 580 -19.39 -21.26 18.87
C ARG A 580 -18.01 -20.69 18.62
N VAL A 581 -17.26 -21.28 17.70
CA VAL A 581 -15.94 -20.78 17.28
C VAL A 581 -16.04 -20.16 15.89
N TYR A 582 -15.65 -18.90 15.78
CA TYR A 582 -15.51 -18.16 14.53
C TYR A 582 -14.16 -18.49 13.88
N VAL A 583 -14.23 -19.22 12.77
CA VAL A 583 -13.10 -19.80 12.01
C VAL A 583 -12.97 -19.04 10.68
N PRO A 584 -12.12 -18.00 10.61
CA PRO A 584 -11.89 -17.30 9.36
C PRO A 584 -10.86 -18.04 8.49
N PHE A 585 -11.00 -17.91 7.17
CA PHE A 585 -10.02 -18.36 6.17
C PHE A 585 -9.86 -17.31 5.07
N GLY A 586 -8.83 -17.47 4.23
CA GLY A 586 -8.54 -16.53 3.15
C GLY A 586 -7.45 -15.53 3.51
N THR A 587 -7.56 -14.30 3.03
CA THR A 587 -6.53 -13.28 3.27
C THR A 587 -6.62 -12.82 4.72
N PRO A 588 -5.54 -12.93 5.53
CA PRO A 588 -5.58 -12.50 6.91
C PRO A 588 -5.78 -10.98 6.95
N TYR A 589 -7.02 -10.59 7.23
CA TYR A 589 -7.28 -9.33 7.88
C TYR A 589 -6.47 -9.34 9.18
N LEU A 590 -5.72 -8.30 9.52
CA LEU A 590 -5.26 -8.16 10.91
C LEU A 590 -6.45 -7.57 11.68
N PRO A 591 -7.27 -8.34 12.42
CA PRO A 591 -8.11 -7.70 13.41
C PRO A 591 -7.13 -7.23 14.49
N TYR A 592 -7.33 -6.03 15.02
CA TYR A 592 -6.37 -5.32 15.86
C TYR A 592 -5.26 -4.62 15.09
N ASN A 593 -5.53 -3.34 14.82
CA ASN A 593 -4.55 -2.28 14.75
C ASN A 593 -3.31 -2.60 15.62
N ILE A 594 -2.17 -2.87 14.99
CA ILE A 594 -0.84 -2.91 15.64
C ILE A 594 -0.58 -1.65 16.49
N ARG A 595 -1.30 -0.56 16.22
CA ARG A 595 -1.35 0.66 17.05
C ARG A 595 -1.82 0.44 18.50
N TYR A 596 -2.60 -0.60 18.82
CA TYR A 596 -3.07 -0.87 20.19
C TYR A 596 -2.16 -1.81 20.99
N VAL A 597 -1.39 -2.67 20.32
CA VAL A 597 -0.42 -3.57 21.00
C VAL A 597 0.70 -2.76 21.68
N SER A 598 1.07 -1.61 21.11
CA SER A 598 2.10 -0.73 21.69
C SER A 598 1.67 -0.01 22.97
N HIS A 599 0.43 -0.17 23.45
CA HIS A 599 -0.13 0.57 24.59
C HIS A 599 -0.61 -0.31 25.75
N ARG A 600 -0.41 -1.64 25.72
CA ARG A 600 -0.82 -2.56 26.81
C ARG A 600 0.28 -3.57 27.18
N PRO A 601 1.06 -3.32 28.25
CA PRO A 601 2.19 -4.16 28.67
C PRO A 601 1.82 -5.63 28.95
N ALA A 602 0.62 -5.90 29.47
CA ALA A 602 0.15 -7.24 29.80
C ALA A 602 0.02 -8.16 28.57
N MET A 603 -0.35 -7.61 27.41
CA MET A 603 -0.44 -8.38 26.15
C MET A 603 0.95 -8.68 25.56
N MET A 604 1.92 -7.79 25.78
CA MET A 604 3.32 -8.05 25.41
C MET A 604 3.93 -9.14 26.30
N ALA A 605 3.66 -9.12 27.61
CA ALA A 605 4.09 -10.15 28.54
C ALA A 605 3.46 -11.53 28.21
N TRP A 606 2.17 -11.55 27.87
CA TRP A 606 1.49 -12.78 27.43
C TRP A 606 2.05 -13.34 26.12
N ALA A 607 2.31 -12.48 25.13
CA ALA A 607 2.93 -12.87 23.86
C ALA A 607 4.39 -13.35 24.00
N LEU A 608 5.14 -12.78 24.95
CA LEU A 608 6.50 -13.20 25.28
C LEU A 608 6.54 -14.55 26.00
N ASN A 609 5.58 -14.83 26.89
CA ASN A 609 5.55 -16.09 27.64
C ASN A 609 5.23 -17.31 26.73
N GLY A 610 4.39 -17.11 25.71
CA GLY A 610 4.10 -18.14 24.70
C GLY A 610 5.23 -18.42 23.71
N LEU A 611 6.23 -17.53 23.60
CA LEU A 611 7.44 -17.74 22.78
C LEU A 611 8.51 -18.56 23.51
N LEU A 612 8.52 -18.55 24.84
CA LEU A 612 9.52 -19.23 25.67
C LEU A 612 9.17 -20.69 25.96
N THR A 613 7.90 -21.07 25.88
CA THR A 613 7.41 -22.35 26.41
C THR A 613 7.24 -23.46 25.37
N GLY A 614 7.40 -23.18 24.07
CA GLY A 614 7.54 -24.20 23.01
C GLY A 614 6.46 -25.30 22.92
N GLY A 615 5.35 -25.20 23.65
CA GLY A 615 4.37 -26.27 23.80
C GLY A 615 3.50 -26.45 22.56
N ASP A 616 2.92 -27.63 22.40
CA ASP A 616 1.95 -27.92 21.35
C ASP A 616 0.59 -27.29 21.71
N TRP A 617 0.28 -26.13 21.13
CA TRP A 617 -0.75 -25.19 21.63
C TRP A 617 -2.21 -25.55 21.29
N ASN A 618 -2.48 -26.69 20.65
CA ASN A 618 -3.84 -27.16 20.35
C ASN A 618 -4.60 -27.70 21.59
N GLN A 619 -3.98 -27.73 22.77
CA GLN A 619 -4.56 -28.30 23.99
C GLN A 619 -5.49 -27.36 24.78
N GLY A 620 -5.54 -26.06 24.46
CA GLY A 620 -6.29 -25.06 25.25
C GLY A 620 -7.53 -24.45 24.58
N LEU A 621 -8.03 -25.02 23.47
CA LEU A 621 -9.07 -24.39 22.64
C LEU A 621 -10.51 -24.54 23.14
N LEU A 622 -10.74 -25.22 24.27
CA LEU A 622 -12.01 -25.25 25.00
C LEU A 622 -11.79 -25.08 26.50
#